data_AF-A0A261BIH8-F1
#
_entry.id   AF-A0A261BIH8-F1
#
_cell.length_a   1.000
_cell.length_b   1.000
_cell.length_c   1.000
_cell.angle_alpha   90.00
_cell.angle_beta   90.00
_cell.angle_gamma   90.00
#
_symmetry.space_group_name_H-M   'P 1'
#
loop_
_entity.id
_entity.type
_entity.pdbx_description
1 polymer ?
#
loop_
_entity_poly.entity_id
_entity_poly.type
_entity_poly.pdbx_seq_one_letter_code
_entity_poly.pdbx_strand_id
1 'polypeptide(L)'
;MDSNPEWKPFPIMKLPFLPLSNVLHNFDYLEMLDFSFVSKKCQFVIHLIKSEFEILLNFQRNILLYSIGEKNASLNSRLMN
;
A
#
# COMPACT_ATOMS: atom_id res chain seq x y z
N MET A 1 -5.79 -12.05 -36.10
CA MET A 1 -6.18 -12.39 -34.72
C MET A 1 -5.51 -11.35 -33.84
N ASP A 2 -6.20 -10.24 -33.60
CA ASP A 2 -5.68 -9.12 -32.83
C ASP A 2 -5.61 -9.52 -31.35
N SER A 3 -4.47 -10.02 -30.92
CA SER A 3 -4.16 -10.19 -29.50
C SER A 3 -3.86 -8.81 -28.92
N ASN A 4 -4.89 -7.97 -28.80
CA ASN A 4 -4.83 -6.78 -27.95
C ASN A 4 -4.72 -7.29 -26.51
N PRO A 5 -3.61 -7.07 -25.78
CA PRO A 5 -3.57 -7.43 -24.38
C PRO A 5 -4.56 -6.49 -23.68
N GLU A 6 -5.78 -6.96 -23.45
CA GLU A 6 -6.70 -6.26 -22.55
C GLU A 6 -6.01 -6.21 -21.19
N TRP A 7 -5.48 -5.05 -20.83
CA TRP A 7 -4.92 -4.74 -19.52
C TRP A 7 -6.06 -4.78 -18.52
N LYS A 8 -6.47 -6.00 -18.15
CA LYS A 8 -7.59 -6.22 -17.25
C LYS A 8 -7.17 -5.70 -15.89
N PRO A 9 -7.85 -4.66 -15.36
CA PRO A 9 -7.49 -4.12 -14.06
C PRO A 9 -7.61 -5.22 -13.01
N PHE A 10 -6.65 -5.22 -12.08
CA PHE A 10 -6.59 -6.19 -10.99
C PHE A 10 -7.97 -6.32 -10.33
N PRO A 11 -8.59 -7.51 -10.27
CA PRO A 11 -10.03 -7.64 -9.99
C PRO A 11 -10.51 -6.92 -8.72
N ILE A 12 -9.70 -6.94 -7.66
CA ILE A 12 -10.02 -6.27 -6.40
C ILE A 12 -10.09 -4.74 -6.54
N MET A 13 -9.38 -4.15 -7.51
CA MET A 13 -9.41 -2.71 -7.79
C MET A 13 -10.68 -2.23 -8.49
N LYS A 14 -11.59 -3.16 -8.84
CA LYS A 14 -12.94 -2.82 -9.32
C LYS A 14 -13.91 -2.58 -8.16
N LEU A 15 -13.53 -2.96 -6.94
CA LEU A 15 -14.36 -2.75 -5.77
C LEU A 15 -14.43 -1.26 -5.42
N PRO A 16 -15.60 -0.75 -4.99
CA PRO A 16 -15.70 0.55 -4.34
C PRO A 16 -14.84 0.61 -3.07
N PHE A 17 -14.54 1.82 -2.59
CA PHE A 17 -13.62 2.02 -1.47
C PHE A 17 -14.00 1.22 -0.22
N LEU A 18 -15.28 1.16 0.16
CA LEU A 18 -15.70 0.51 1.39
C LEU A 18 -15.48 -1.03 1.36
N PRO A 19 -15.95 -1.79 0.34
CA PRO A 19 -15.60 -3.20 0.20
C PRO A 19 -14.10 -3.45 0.03
N LEU A 20 -13.41 -2.59 -0.73
CA LEU A 20 -11.96 -2.69 -0.94
C LEU A 20 -11.19 -2.57 0.39
N SER A 21 -11.55 -1.58 1.20
CA SER A 21 -10.97 -1.37 2.53
C SER A 21 -11.20 -2.58 3.43
N ASN A 22 -12.42 -3.13 3.46
CA ASN A 22 -12.72 -4.32 4.26
C ASN A 22 -11.86 -5.53 3.85
N VAL A 23 -11.66 -5.77 2.55
CA VAL A 23 -10.79 -6.87 2.10
C VAL A 23 -9.34 -6.63 2.53
N LEU A 24 -8.82 -5.42 2.32
CA LEU A 24 -7.43 -5.09 2.62
C LEU A 24 -7.14 -5.02 4.13
N HIS A 25 -8.14 -4.79 4.98
CA HIS A 25 -8.01 -4.90 6.44
C HIS A 25 -7.80 -6.34 6.92
N ASN A 26 -8.20 -7.32 6.12
CA ASN A 26 -7.98 -8.74 6.43
C ASN A 26 -6.63 -9.26 5.92
N PHE A 27 -5.85 -8.42 5.21
CA PHE A 27 -4.53 -8.81 4.73
C PHE A 27 -3.52 -8.77 5.87
N ASP A 28 -2.64 -9.76 5.89
CA ASP A 28 -1.44 -9.70 6.73
C ASP A 28 -0.40 -8.70 6.18
N TYR A 29 0.68 -8.47 6.91
CA TYR A 29 1.70 -7.49 6.52
C TYR A 29 2.42 -7.87 5.21
N LEU A 30 2.63 -9.15 4.95
CA LEU A 30 3.32 -9.62 3.73
C LEU A 30 2.38 -9.49 2.53
N GLU A 31 1.11 -9.87 2.68
CA GLU A 31 0.07 -9.71 1.67
C GLU A 31 -0.13 -8.24 1.29
N MET A 32 -0.09 -7.32 2.26
CA MET A 32 -0.16 -5.89 1.99
C MET A 32 1.06 -5.38 1.23
N LEU A 33 2.26 -5.89 1.53
CA LEU A 33 3.48 -5.57 0.78
C LEU A 33 3.38 -6.07 -0.65
N ASP A 34 3.08 -7.35 -0.85
CA ASP A 34 2.91 -7.96 -2.16
C ASP A 34 1.88 -7.19 -3.00
N PHE A 35 0.75 -6.84 -2.39
CA PHE A 35 -0.26 -6.02 -3.04
C PHE A 35 0.28 -4.64 -3.43
N SER A 36 1.03 -3.97 -2.56
CA SER A 36 1.61 -2.65 -2.85
C SER A 36 2.56 -2.67 -4.05
N PHE A 37 3.23 -3.80 -4.32
CA PHE A 37 4.14 -3.99 -5.46
C PHE A 37 3.42 -4.20 -6.80
N VAL A 38 2.15 -4.60 -6.79
CA VAL A 38 1.40 -4.87 -8.03
C VAL A 38 1.30 -3.62 -8.92
N SER A 39 1.11 -2.43 -8.33
CA SER A 39 1.10 -1.17 -9.06
C SER A 39 1.18 0.05 -8.14
N LYS A 40 1.53 1.22 -8.70
CA LYS A 40 1.46 2.51 -7.99
C LYS A 40 0.07 2.80 -7.40
N LYS A 41 -1.00 2.33 -8.06
CA LYS A 41 -2.37 2.46 -7.56
C LYS A 41 -2.56 1.63 -6.28
N CYS A 42 -2.03 0.41 -6.24
CA CYS A 42 -2.07 -0.44 -5.06
C CYS A 42 -1.29 0.17 -3.89
N GLN A 43 -0.08 0.68 -4.16
CA GLN A 43 0.72 1.38 -3.16
C GLN A 43 -0.03 2.57 -2.54
N PHE A 44 -0.71 3.37 -3.36
CA PHE A 44 -1.52 4.49 -2.89
C PHE A 44 -2.72 4.05 -2.04
N VAL A 45 -3.42 2.99 -2.46
CA VAL A 45 -4.55 2.42 -1.72
C VAL A 45 -4.11 1.92 -0.34
N ILE A 46 -2.96 1.25 -0.22
CA ILE A 46 -2.42 0.83 1.07
C ILE A 46 -2.10 2.02 1.97
N HIS A 47 -1.47 3.06 1.44
CA HIS A 47 -1.20 4.30 2.19
C HIS A 47 -2.48 4.98 2.69
N LEU A 48 -3.57 4.92 1.92
CA LEU A 48 -4.85 5.52 2.29
C LEU A 48 -5.56 4.74 3.40
N ILE A 49 -5.50 3.41 3.35
CA ILE A 49 -6.23 2.52 4.29
C ILE A 49 -5.48 2.38 5.61
N LYS A 50 -4.15 2.23 5.56
CA LYS A 50 -3.34 1.97 6.75
C LYS A 50 -2.48 3.19 7.07
N SER A 51 -3.10 4.16 7.75
CA SER A 51 -2.42 5.40 8.19
C SER A 51 -1.30 5.15 9.21
N GLU A 52 -1.31 4.01 9.90
CA GLU A 52 -0.43 3.67 11.03
C GLU A 52 0.95 3.16 10.63
N PHE A 53 1.17 2.78 9.36
CA PHE A 53 2.45 2.25 8.90
C PHE A 53 2.98 3.06 7.73
N GLU A 54 4.27 3.32 7.73
CA GLU A 54 4.97 3.92 6.59
C GLU A 54 5.71 2.81 5.85
N ILE A 55 5.23 2.43 4.68
CA ILE A 55 5.88 1.45 3.81
C ILE A 55 6.85 2.22 2.91
N LEU A 56 8.10 2.32 3.33
CA LEU A 56 9.17 2.92 2.54
C LEU A 56 9.79 1.84 1.64
N LEU A 57 9.69 2.05 0.32
CA LEU A 57 10.22 1.16 -0.70
C LEU A 57 11.42 1.84 -1.38
N ASN A 58 12.63 1.36 -1.12
CA ASN A 58 13.82 1.85 -1.81
C ASN A 58 14.27 0.82 -2.86
N PHE A 59 14.08 1.17 -4.13
CA PHE A 59 14.59 0.40 -5.27
C PHE A 59 16.03 0.82 -5.57
N GLN A 60 17.01 0.12 -4.99
CA GLN A 60 18.41 0.24 -5.40
C GLN A 60 18.88 -1.02 -6.13
N ARG A 61 19.14 -0.87 -7.45
CA ARG A 61 19.89 -1.81 -8.31
C ARG A 61 19.52 -3.30 -8.11
N ASN A 62 18.26 -3.65 -8.37
CA ASN A 62 17.74 -5.02 -8.35
C ASN A 62 17.74 -5.72 -6.98
N ILE A 63 17.93 -4.99 -5.88
CA ILE A 63 17.74 -5.49 -4.52
C ILE A 63 16.51 -4.79 -3.92
N LEU A 64 15.51 -5.57 -3.54
CA LEU A 64 14.30 -5.08 -2.86
C LEU A 64 14.62 -4.94 -1.37
N LEU A 65 14.77 -3.71 -0.89
CA LEU A 65 14.86 -3.39 0.53
C LEU A 65 13.55 -2.71 0.95
N TYR A 66 12.82 -3.35 1.88
CA TYR A 66 11.63 -2.79 2.49
C TYR A 66 11.87 -2.56 3.98
N SER A 67 11.34 -1.46 4.51
CA SER A 67 11.34 -1.15 5.94
C SER A 67 9.91 -0.91 6.38
N ILE A 68 9.46 -1.67 7.39
CA ILE A 68 8.17 -1.48 8.05
C ILE A 68 8.44 -0.72 9.34
N GLY A 69 7.86 0.47 9.48
CA GLY A 69 7.89 1.25 10.70
C GLY A 69 6.47 1.62 11.14
N GLU A 70 6.17 1.49 12.43
CA GLU A 70 4.99 2.10 13.04
C GLU A 70 5.19 3.61 13.09
N LYS A 71 4.16 4.38 12.70
CA LYS A 71 4.16 5.82 12.94
C LYS A 71 4.05 6.06 14.44
N ASN A 72 5.18 6.31 15.08
CA ASN A 72 5.17 6.88 16.42
C ASN A 72 4.40 8.20 16.37
N ALA A 73 3.27 8.26 17.09
CA ALA A 73 2.48 9.47 17.28
C ALA A 73 3.30 10.49 18.10
N SER A 74 4.28 11.13 17.47
CA SER A 74 4.95 12.30 18.02
C SER A 74 4.14 13.55 17.69
N LEU A 75 3.10 13.78 18.49
CA LEU A 75 2.48 15.11 18.63
C LEU A 75 2.26 15.45 20.10
N ASN A 76 3.26 15.22 20.94
CA ASN A 76 3.28 15.75 22.32
C ASN A 76 4.63 16.40 22.66
N SER A 77 4.78 17.66 22.23
CA SER A 77 5.26 18.79 23.06
C SER A 77 5.25 20.03 22.15
N ARG A 78 4.12 20.72 22.00
CA ARG A 78 3.80 21.86 22.87
C ARG A 78 4.97 22.85 22.89
N LEU A 79 4.84 23.87 22.04
CA LEU A 79 5.55 25.15 22.08
C LEU A 79 5.34 25.81 23.47
N MET A 80 6.04 25.32 24.48
CA MET A 80 6.26 26.00 25.75
C MET A 80 7.75 25.87 26.07
N ASN A 81 8.54 26.72 25.44
CA ASN A 81 9.41 27.71 26.08
C ASN A 81 10.15 28.51 25.00
#